data_AF-T0Y5S2-F1
#
_entry.id   AF-T0Y5S2-F1
#
_cell.length_a   1.000
_cell.length_b   1.000
_cell.length_c   1.000
_cell.angle_alpha   90.00
_cell.angle_beta   90.00
_cell.angle_gamma   90.00
#
_symmetry.space_group_name_H-M   'P 1'
#
loop_
_entity.id
_entity.type
_entity.pdbx_description
1 polymer ?
#
loop_
_entity_poly.entity_id
_entity_poly.type
_entity_poly.pdbx_seq_one_letter_code
_entity_poly.pdbx_strand_id
1 'polypeptide(L)'
;MGPGRKEVKKMSIQAYQSASVNIMTKSEILLKLYQGLIKTVDMLEEAIVRRDIPGKIDATNRATAILGELAMALEAHKAENGETGDWQDRLIALYLFLMEEISVSNIRNEERRLK
;
A
#
# COMPACT_ATOMS: atom_id res chain seq x y z
N MET A 1 -14.50 -12.93 -36.29
CA MET A 1 -13.43 -13.09 -35.29
C MET A 1 -13.94 -12.52 -33.97
N GLY A 2 -14.42 -13.38 -33.07
CA GLY A 2 -14.92 -12.94 -31.75
C GLY A 2 -13.76 -12.80 -30.76
N PRO A 3 -13.86 -11.92 -29.76
CA PRO A 3 -12.80 -11.72 -28.77
C PRO A 3 -12.53 -13.04 -28.06
N GLY A 4 -11.26 -13.45 -28.08
CA GLY A 4 -10.81 -14.74 -27.57
C GLY A 4 -11.05 -14.84 -26.07
N ARG A 5 -11.46 -16.03 -25.61
CA ARG A 5 -11.75 -16.44 -24.21
C ARG A 5 -10.79 -15.95 -23.11
N LYS A 6 -9.62 -15.42 -23.46
CA LYS A 6 -8.63 -14.86 -22.53
C LYS A 6 -9.02 -13.45 -22.03
N GLU A 7 -9.69 -12.62 -22.83
CA GLU A 7 -10.09 -11.26 -22.40
C GLU A 7 -11.27 -11.27 -21.43
N VAL A 8 -12.25 -12.14 -21.66
CA VAL A 8 -13.44 -12.30 -20.81
C VAL A 8 -13.08 -12.69 -19.37
N LYS A 9 -12.03 -13.52 -19.19
CA LYS A 9 -11.57 -13.98 -17.86
C LYS A 9 -10.84 -12.89 -17.07
N LYS A 10 -10.23 -11.91 -17.75
CA LYS A 10 -9.53 -10.79 -17.11
C LYS A 10 -10.54 -9.70 -16.68
N MET A 11 -11.55 -9.47 -17.52
CA MET A 11 -12.65 -8.55 -17.25
C MET A 11 -13.52 -9.00 -16.06
N SER A 12 -13.71 -10.31 -15.86
CA SER A 12 -14.44 -10.82 -14.69
C SER A 12 -13.68 -10.62 -13.37
N ILE A 13 -12.37 -10.89 -13.32
CA ILE A 13 -11.59 -10.70 -12.08
C ILE A 13 -11.53 -9.21 -11.68
N GLN A 14 -11.31 -8.31 -12.64
CA GLN A 14 -11.28 -6.87 -12.38
C GLN A 14 -12.65 -6.34 -11.95
N ALA A 15 -13.74 -6.77 -12.61
CA ALA A 15 -15.09 -6.39 -12.21
C ALA A 15 -15.44 -6.90 -10.80
N TYR A 16 -15.00 -8.10 -10.41
CA TYR A 16 -15.18 -8.63 -9.05
C TYR A 16 -14.37 -7.85 -8.01
N GLN A 17 -13.10 -7.54 -8.29
CA GLN A 17 -12.27 -6.75 -7.39
C GLN A 17 -12.86 -5.34 -7.19
N SER A 18 -13.24 -4.66 -8.27
CA SER A 18 -13.86 -3.33 -8.20
C SER A 18 -15.23 -3.35 -7.51
N ALA A 19 -16.07 -4.36 -7.76
CA ALA A 19 -17.35 -4.50 -7.08
C ALA A 19 -17.18 -4.78 -5.58
N SER A 20 -16.18 -5.58 -5.20
CA SER A 20 -15.89 -5.85 -3.79
C SER A 20 -15.45 -4.59 -3.03
N VAL A 21 -14.73 -3.67 -3.67
CA VAL A 21 -14.33 -2.38 -3.07
C VAL A 21 -15.53 -1.46 -2.86
N ASN A 22 -16.47 -1.42 -3.80
CA ASN A 22 -17.66 -0.56 -3.71
C ASN A 22 -18.68 -0.99 -2.64
N ILE A 23 -18.57 -2.20 -2.09
CA ILE A 23 -19.47 -2.74 -1.05
C ILE A 23 -18.81 -2.67 0.34
N MET A 24 -17.51 -2.35 0.42
CA MET A 24 -16.78 -2.28 1.69
C MET A 24 -17.08 -0.98 2.46
N THR A 25 -17.23 -1.12 3.77
CA THR A 25 -17.23 0.01 4.70
C THR A 25 -15.86 0.69 4.74
N LYS A 26 -15.80 1.96 5.19
CA LYS A 26 -14.53 2.69 5.35
C LYS A 26 -13.52 1.94 6.23
N SER A 27 -13.99 1.30 7.29
CA SER A 27 -13.15 0.51 8.21
C SER A 27 -12.58 -0.75 7.54
N GLU A 28 -13.35 -1.41 6.68
CA GLU A 28 -12.86 -2.57 5.91
C GLU A 28 -11.82 -2.15 4.88
N ILE A 29 -12.02 -1.00 4.20
CA ILE A 29 -11.02 -0.42 3.30
C ILE A 29 -9.72 -0.15 4.06
N LEU A 30 -9.79 0.50 5.23
CA LEU A 30 -8.64 0.78 6.06
C LEU A 30 -7.89 -0.51 6.46
N LEU A 31 -8.61 -1.53 6.91
CA LEU A 31 -8.01 -2.81 7.26
C LEU A 31 -7.35 -3.49 6.05
N LYS A 32 -7.96 -3.38 4.87
CA LYS A 32 -7.39 -3.91 3.62
C LYS A 32 -6.12 -3.18 3.20
N LEU A 33 -6.03 -1.87 3.41
CA LEU A 33 -4.80 -1.11 3.17
C LEU A 33 -3.68 -1.59 4.08
N TYR A 34 -3.93 -1.77 5.38
CA TYR A 34 -2.91 -2.32 6.29
C TYR A 34 -2.50 -3.75 5.94
N GLN A 35 -3.46 -4.62 5.60
CA GLN A 35 -3.16 -5.98 5.13
C GLN A 35 -2.32 -5.97 3.85
N GLY A 36 -2.65 -5.08 2.92
CA GLY A 36 -1.91 -4.87 1.68
C GLY A 36 -0.49 -4.37 1.93
N LEU A 37 -0.32 -3.42 2.88
CA LEU A 37 0.97 -2.88 3.28
C LEU A 37 1.87 -3.98 3.84
N ILE A 38 1.41 -4.75 4.82
CA ILE A 38 2.17 -5.85 5.44
C ILE A 38 2.64 -6.84 4.37
N LYS A 39 1.72 -7.31 3.53
CA LYS A 39 2.05 -8.24 2.45
C LYS A 39 3.08 -7.66 1.47
N THR A 40 2.99 -6.37 1.18
CA THR A 40 3.92 -5.71 0.27
C THR A 40 5.31 -5.54 0.88
N VAL A 41 5.39 -5.28 2.20
CA VAL A 41 6.67 -5.24 2.93
C VAL A 41 7.32 -6.64 2.97
N ASP A 42 6.55 -7.71 3.17
CA ASP A 42 7.07 -9.08 3.07
C ASP A 42 7.59 -9.39 1.65
N MET A 43 6.88 -8.92 0.62
CA MET A 43 7.35 -9.04 -0.77
C MET A 43 8.65 -8.27 -1.02
N LEU A 44 8.80 -7.09 -0.40
CA LEU A 44 10.03 -6.31 -0.48
C LEU A 44 11.20 -7.03 0.18
N GLU A 45 11.01 -7.60 1.36
CA GLU A 45 11.99 -8.43 2.05
C GLU A 45 12.44 -9.60 1.17
N GLU A 46 11.50 -10.38 0.64
CA GLU A 46 11.81 -11.50 -0.25
C GLU A 46 12.59 -11.07 -1.49
N ALA A 47 12.22 -9.92 -2.09
CA ALA A 47 12.88 -9.41 -3.28
C ALA A 47 14.31 -8.93 -2.98
N ILE A 48 14.55 -8.29 -1.84
CA ILE A 48 15.91 -7.91 -1.37
C ILE A 48 16.77 -9.16 -1.22
N VAL A 49 16.27 -10.17 -0.50
CA VAL A 49 16.99 -11.43 -0.23
C VAL A 49 17.33 -12.16 -1.54
N ARG A 50 16.38 -12.21 -2.49
CA ARG A 50 16.56 -12.88 -3.78
C ARG A 50 17.31 -12.04 -4.82
N ARG A 51 17.68 -10.79 -4.48
CA ARG A 51 18.27 -9.82 -5.42
C ARG A 51 17.39 -9.57 -6.66
N ASP A 52 16.08 -9.67 -6.49
CA ASP A 52 15.09 -9.38 -7.52
C ASP A 52 14.87 -7.85 -7.60
N ILE A 53 15.64 -7.20 -8.46
CA ILE A 53 15.58 -5.73 -8.60
C ILE A 53 14.20 -5.25 -9.07
N PRO A 54 13.57 -5.84 -10.11
CA PRO A 54 12.21 -5.49 -10.48
C PRO A 54 11.19 -5.68 -9.34
N GLY A 55 11.25 -6.82 -8.64
CA GLY A 55 10.35 -7.12 -7.52
C GLY A 55 10.51 -6.12 -6.37
N LYS A 56 11.74 -5.73 -6.07
CA LYS A 56 12.06 -4.74 -5.04
C LYS A 56 11.48 -3.37 -5.37
N ILE A 57 11.60 -2.92 -6.62
CA ILE A 57 11.04 -1.64 -7.07
C ILE A 57 9.51 -1.65 -7.01
N ASP A 58 8.86 -2.71 -7.52
CA ASP A 58 7.40 -2.84 -7.48
C ASP A 58 6.86 -2.85 -6.04
N ALA A 59 7.47 -3.64 -5.15
CA ALA A 59 7.07 -3.71 -3.76
C ALA A 59 7.28 -2.37 -3.03
N THR A 60 8.43 -1.72 -3.23
CA THR A 60 8.72 -0.39 -2.65
C THR A 60 7.66 0.63 -3.06
N ASN A 61 7.39 0.75 -4.37
CA ASN A 61 6.44 1.73 -4.90
C ASN A 61 5.02 1.50 -4.38
N ARG A 62 4.60 0.23 -4.24
CA ARG A 62 3.28 -0.11 -3.69
C ARG A 62 3.18 0.23 -2.21
N ALA A 63 4.20 -0.08 -1.42
CA ALA A 63 4.18 0.17 0.01
C ALA A 63 4.16 1.68 0.31
N THR A 64 4.98 2.47 -0.42
CA THR A 64 4.97 3.92 -0.29
C THR A 64 3.69 4.56 -0.81
N ALA A 65 3.06 4.02 -1.86
CA ALA A 65 1.75 4.48 -2.31
C ALA A 65 0.67 4.29 -1.23
N ILE A 66 0.59 3.10 -0.62
CA ILE A 66 -0.38 2.83 0.46
C ILE A 66 -0.16 3.77 1.65
N LEU A 67 1.08 3.94 2.09
CA LEU A 67 1.41 4.83 3.21
C LEU A 67 1.11 6.30 2.89
N GLY A 68 1.38 6.74 1.66
CA GLY A 68 1.02 8.07 1.16
C GLY A 68 -0.49 8.30 1.15
N GLU A 69 -1.27 7.32 0.69
CA GLU A 69 -2.74 7.38 0.73
C GLU A 69 -3.27 7.49 2.17
N LEU A 70 -2.73 6.70 3.11
CA LEU A 70 -3.10 6.76 4.52
C LEU A 70 -2.80 8.13 5.15
N ALA A 71 -1.62 8.71 4.85
CA ALA A 71 -1.24 10.03 5.32
C ALA A 71 -2.16 11.13 4.74
N MET A 72 -2.41 11.09 3.42
CA MET A 72 -3.30 12.05 2.77
C MET A 72 -4.75 11.96 3.27
N ALA A 73 -5.24 10.75 3.55
CA ALA A 73 -6.58 10.57 4.10
C ALA A 73 -6.71 11.19 5.50
N LEU A 74 -5.67 11.09 6.34
CA LEU A 74 -5.63 11.76 7.64
C LEU A 74 -5.58 13.29 7.50
N GLU A 75 -4.76 13.83 6.59
CA GLU A 75 -4.70 15.28 6.36
C GLU A 75 -6.03 15.83 5.82
N ALA A 76 -6.70 15.12 4.91
CA ALA A 76 -8.03 15.49 4.45
C ALA A 76 -9.05 15.49 5.59
N HIS A 77 -9.04 14.43 6.43
CA HIS A 77 -9.91 14.37 7.61
C HIS A 77 -9.65 15.54 8.59
N LYS A 78 -8.39 15.93 8.80
CA LYS A 78 -8.04 17.09 9.63
C LYS A 78 -8.59 18.39 9.03
N ALA A 79 -8.41 18.59 7.72
CA ALA A 79 -8.87 19.77 7.02
C ALA A 79 -10.40 19.92 7.05
N GLU A 80 -11.15 18.81 6.94
CA GLU A 80 -12.62 18.81 6.98
C GLU A 80 -13.19 19.08 8.38
N ASN A 81 -12.57 18.52 9.43
CA ASN A 81 -13.13 18.57 10.78
C ASN A 81 -12.60 19.74 11.63
N GLY A 82 -11.55 20.44 11.19
CA GLY A 82 -10.94 21.55 11.93
C GLY A 82 -10.25 21.13 13.23
N GLU A 83 -10.25 19.83 13.56
CA GLU A 83 -9.62 19.26 14.74
C GLU A 83 -8.20 18.76 14.41
N THR A 84 -7.19 19.42 14.97
CA THR A 84 -5.81 18.92 15.02
C THR A 84 -5.64 18.08 16.29
N GLY A 85 -5.94 16.80 16.20
CA GLY A 85 -5.68 15.86 17.30
C GLY A 85 -4.22 15.38 17.27
N ASP A 86 -3.64 15.24 18.46
CA ASP A 86 -2.27 14.76 18.68
C ASP A 86 -2.03 13.37 18.05
N TRP A 87 -3.07 12.53 17.95
CA TRP A 87 -2.92 11.18 17.39
C TRP A 87 -2.82 11.17 15.86
N GLN A 88 -3.49 12.08 15.14
CA GLN A 88 -3.41 12.13 13.67
C GLN A 88 -2.00 12.53 13.23
N ASP A 89 -1.42 13.56 13.86
CA ASP A 89 -0.07 14.02 13.55
C ASP A 89 0.98 12.94 13.85
N ARG A 90 0.80 12.20 14.95
CA ARG A 90 1.65 11.05 15.28
C ARG A 90 1.54 9.93 14.25
N LEU A 91 0.34 9.63 13.75
CA LEU A 91 0.16 8.61 12.71
C LEU A 91 0.75 9.05 11.37
N ILE A 92 0.58 10.31 10.97
CA ILE A 92 1.20 10.86 9.77
C ILE A 92 2.72 10.75 9.89
N ALA A 93 3.30 11.17 11.02
CA ALA A 93 4.73 11.04 11.27
C ALA A 93 5.20 9.57 11.21
N LEU A 94 4.42 8.64 11.77
CA LEU A 94 4.71 7.21 11.67
C LEU A 94 4.71 6.72 10.22
N TYR A 95 3.74 7.11 9.40
CA TYR A 95 3.70 6.69 8.00
C TYR A 95 4.86 7.26 7.19
N LEU A 96 5.25 8.52 7.44
CA LEU A 96 6.43 9.13 6.83
C LEU A 96 7.70 8.38 7.21
N PHE A 97 7.86 8.05 8.50
CA PHE A 97 8.98 7.24 8.99
C PHE A 97 9.03 5.85 8.34
N LEU A 98 7.89 5.16 8.23
CA LEU A 98 7.84 3.86 7.56
C LEU A 98 8.20 3.95 6.07
N MET A 99 7.78 5.01 5.38
CA MET A 99 8.19 5.25 3.98
C MET A 99 9.71 5.46 3.86
N GLU A 100 10.31 6.17 4.82
CA GLU A 100 11.76 6.35 4.88
C GLU A 100 12.48 5.01 5.07
N GLU A 101 12.09 4.21 6.07
CA GLU A 101 12.72 2.90 6.32
C GLU A 101 12.57 1.95 5.12
N ILE A 102 11.40 1.92 4.47
CA ILE A 102 11.19 1.16 3.23
C ILE A 102 12.12 1.64 2.11
N SER A 103 12.25 2.96 1.94
CA SER A 103 13.10 3.55 0.89
C SER A 103 14.58 3.26 1.14
N VAL A 104 15.03 3.38 2.40
CA VAL A 104 16.41 3.07 2.81
C VAL A 104 16.70 1.59 2.63
N SER A 105 15.79 0.70 3.04
CA SER A 105 15.90 -0.75 2.84
C SER A 105 16.08 -1.09 1.36
N ASN A 106 15.29 -0.47 0.48
CA ASN A 106 15.41 -0.63 -0.95
C ASN A 106 16.78 -0.17 -1.48
N ILE A 107 17.21 1.05 -1.14
CA ILE A 107 18.46 1.63 -1.65
C ILE A 107 19.68 0.83 -1.16
N ARG A 108 19.68 0.44 0.12
CA ARG A 108 20.82 -0.25 0.74
C ARG A 108 20.80 -1.76 0.59
N ASN A 109 19.69 -2.33 0.13
CA ASN A 109 19.43 -3.77 0.17
C ASN A 109 19.58 -4.34 1.59
N GLU A 110 18.99 -3.64 2.57
CA GLU A 110 19.02 -4.00 4.00
C GLU A 110 17.61 -4.41 4.47
N GLU A 111 17.32 -5.70 4.48
CA GLU A 111 16.00 -6.23 4.86
C GLU A 111 15.70 -6.10 6.36
N ARG A 112 16.73 -6.03 7.20
CA ARG A 112 16.59 -5.94 8.67
C ARG A 112 15.81 -4.71 9.16
N ARG A 113 15.72 -3.68 8.33
CA ARG A 113 14.96 -2.45 8.61
C ARG A 113 13.44 -2.62 8.45
N LEU A 114 13.02 -3.75 7.87
CA LEU A 114 11.61 -4.07 7.64
C LEU A 114 10.97 -4.87 8.80
N LYS A 115 11.70 -5.07 9.92
CA LYS A 115 11.28 -5.81 11.11
C LYS A 115 11.35 -4.92 12.34
#